data_AF-A0A524LYF6-F1
#
_entry.id   AF-A0A524LYF6-F1
#
_cell.length_a   1.000
_cell.length_b   1.000
_cell.length_c   1.000
_cell.angle_alpha   90.00
_cell.angle_beta   90.00
_cell.angle_gamma   90.00
#
_symmetry.space_group_name_H-M   'P 1'
#
loop_
_entity.id
_entity.type
_entity.pdbx_description
1 polymer ?
#
loop_
_entity_poly.entity_id
_entity_poly.type
_entity_poly.pdbx_seq_one_letter_code
_entity_poly.pdbx_strand_id
1 'polypeptide(L)'
;PEELVGQMAKQRTIAVETWKKAKAANDWKMFEPELTKMIDLSRQYSAILAEVREIPNLYDAMLDQFERGMRAVQVSKIFSELRDKLVPLAIKCAEASTNIDTSYLDKIVSVEDQRKIATDLSTLVGYDTVQGGQENAGGRIDEVEHPFTTGYYDDVRITVK
;
A
#
# COMPACT_ATOMS: atom_id res chain seq x y z
N PRO A 1 -25.59 1.52 -5.39
CA PRO A 1 -26.59 2.54 -5.03
C PRO A 1 -25.90 3.82 -4.54
N GLU A 2 -26.40 5.00 -4.93
CA GLU A 2 -25.79 6.30 -4.57
C GLU A 2 -25.68 6.47 -3.05
N GLU A 3 -26.74 6.12 -2.31
CA GLU A 3 -26.76 6.22 -0.85
C GLU A 3 -25.64 5.41 -0.19
N LEU A 4 -25.43 4.16 -0.61
CA LEU A 4 -24.38 3.30 -0.08
C LEU A 4 -22.99 3.88 -0.36
N VAL A 5 -22.77 4.41 -1.57
CA VAL A 5 -21.50 5.07 -1.93
C VAL A 5 -21.25 6.28 -1.03
N GLY A 6 -22.27 7.11 -0.80
CA GLY A 6 -22.19 8.27 0.09
C GLY A 6 -21.90 7.88 1.54
N GLN A 7 -22.57 6.84 2.06
CA GLN A 7 -22.33 6.33 3.41
C GLN A 7 -20.91 5.78 3.58
N MET A 8 -20.40 5.02 2.61
CA MET A 8 -19.04 4.49 2.63
C MET A 8 -18.00 5.61 2.57
N ALA A 9 -18.17 6.61 1.70
CA ALA A 9 -17.25 7.74 1.60
C ALA A 9 -17.18 8.52 2.92
N LYS A 10 -18.34 8.85 3.51
CA LYS A 10 -18.42 9.51 4.82
C LYS A 10 -17.77 8.69 5.92
N GLN A 11 -18.08 7.40 5.99
CA GLN A 11 -17.56 6.52 7.02
C GLN A 11 -16.05 6.34 6.91
N ARG A 12 -15.51 6.27 5.68
CA ARG A 12 -14.06 6.19 5.43
C ARG A 12 -13.33 7.41 6.00
N THR A 13 -13.84 8.62 5.77
CA THR A 13 -13.25 9.85 6.31
C THR A 13 -13.24 9.84 7.84
N ILE A 14 -14.36 9.47 8.46
CA ILE A 14 -14.47 9.38 9.93
C ILE A 14 -13.48 8.34 10.48
N ALA A 15 -13.49 7.14 9.90
CA ALA A 15 -12.67 6.03 10.35
C ALA A 15 -11.17 6.34 10.25
N VAL A 16 -10.71 6.98 9.17
CA VAL A 16 -9.29 7.37 9.01
C VAL A 16 -8.86 8.37 10.07
N GLU A 17 -9.68 9.40 10.35
CA GLU A 17 -9.34 10.40 11.38
C GLU A 17 -9.38 9.81 12.79
N THR A 18 -10.36 8.96 13.11
CA THR A 18 -10.42 8.26 14.39
C THR A 18 -9.26 7.28 14.54
N TRP A 19 -8.91 6.53 13.48
CA TRP A 19 -7.77 5.59 13.48
C TRP A 19 -6.45 6.29 13.79
N LYS A 20 -6.18 7.47 13.21
CA LYS A 20 -4.97 8.24 13.49
C LYS A 20 -4.84 8.55 14.99
N LYS A 21 -5.93 9.00 15.62
CA LYS A 21 -5.98 9.30 17.06
C LYS A 21 -5.85 8.04 17.90
N ALA A 22 -6.60 6.99 17.57
CA ALA A 22 -6.59 5.71 18.25
C ALA A 22 -5.22 5.04 18.22
N LYS A 23 -4.54 5.05 17.07
CA LYS A 23 -3.18 4.51 16.91
C LYS A 23 -2.17 5.28 17.76
N ALA A 24 -2.24 6.62 17.76
CA ALA A 24 -1.36 7.45 18.58
C ALA A 24 -1.57 7.22 20.09
N ALA A 25 -2.81 6.97 20.51
CA ALA A 25 -3.17 6.69 21.90
C ALA A 25 -3.06 5.20 22.28
N ASN A 26 -2.77 4.31 21.33
CA ASN A 26 -2.86 2.85 21.49
C ASN A 26 -4.22 2.38 22.05
N ASP A 27 -5.33 2.98 21.58
CA ASP A 27 -6.69 2.75 22.07
C ASP A 27 -7.55 2.04 21.02
N TRP A 28 -7.68 0.71 21.15
CA TRP A 28 -8.54 -0.09 20.28
C TRP A 28 -10.04 0.26 20.41
N LYS A 29 -10.49 0.56 21.63
CA LYS A 29 -11.92 0.80 21.91
C LYS A 29 -12.42 2.07 21.24
N MET A 30 -11.54 3.04 21.04
CA MET A 30 -11.83 4.23 20.23
C MET A 30 -12.11 3.89 18.76
N PHE A 31 -11.42 2.91 18.17
CA PHE A 31 -11.52 2.61 16.74
C PHE A 31 -12.53 1.50 16.41
N GLU A 32 -12.75 0.56 17.33
CA GLU A 32 -13.61 -0.61 17.14
C GLU A 32 -14.99 -0.27 16.52
N PRO A 33 -15.78 0.70 17.03
CA PRO A 33 -17.08 1.04 16.44
C PRO A 33 -17.01 1.51 14.99
N GLU A 34 -15.99 2.31 14.65
CA GLU A 34 -15.83 2.86 13.30
C GLU A 34 -15.43 1.78 12.29
N LEU A 35 -14.58 0.83 12.73
CA LEU A 35 -14.20 -0.33 11.93
C LEU A 35 -15.39 -1.28 11.72
N THR A 36 -16.17 -1.57 12.76
CA THR A 36 -17.37 -2.42 12.64
C THR A 36 -18.31 -1.87 11.58
N LYS A 37 -18.59 -0.56 11.64
CA LYS A 37 -19.44 0.10 10.64
C LYS A 37 -18.83 0.07 9.23
N MET A 38 -17.51 0.23 9.09
CA MET A 38 -16.83 0.06 7.80
C MET A 38 -17.01 -1.37 7.24
N ILE A 39 -16.84 -2.39 8.07
CA ILE A 39 -16.99 -3.80 7.67
C ILE A 39 -18.43 -4.07 7.22
N ASP A 40 -19.44 -3.57 7.95
CA ASP A 40 -20.84 -3.79 7.60
C ASP A 40 -21.22 -3.12 6.27
N LEU A 41 -20.74 -1.90 6.02
CA LEU A 41 -20.91 -1.22 4.73
C LEU A 41 -20.17 -1.97 3.61
N SER A 42 -18.95 -2.46 3.86
CA SER A 42 -18.20 -3.27 2.90
C SER A 42 -18.91 -4.59 2.56
N ARG A 43 -19.56 -5.24 3.52
CA ARG A 43 -20.37 -6.45 3.29
C ARG A 43 -21.58 -6.16 2.40
N GLN A 44 -22.28 -5.05 2.63
CA GLN A 44 -23.40 -4.63 1.76
C GLN A 44 -22.92 -4.36 0.33
N TYR A 45 -21.82 -3.62 0.17
CA TYR A 45 -21.21 -3.37 -1.13
C TYR A 45 -20.80 -4.67 -1.83
N SER A 46 -20.17 -5.58 -1.09
CA SER A 46 -19.73 -6.88 -1.56
C SER A 46 -20.89 -7.77 -2.00
N ALA A 47 -22.03 -7.77 -1.29
CA ALA A 47 -23.21 -8.54 -1.66
C ALA A 47 -23.79 -8.11 -3.02
N ILE A 48 -23.88 -6.80 -3.26
CA ILE A 48 -24.30 -6.25 -4.55
C ILE A 48 -23.31 -6.64 -5.64
N LEU A 49 -22.01 -6.56 -5.33
CA LEU A 49 -20.97 -6.89 -6.29
C LEU A 49 -20.96 -8.38 -6.67
N ALA A 50 -21.16 -9.25 -5.68
CA ALA A 50 -21.27 -10.69 -5.84
C ALA A 50 -22.43 -11.07 -6.77
N GLU A 51 -23.59 -10.43 -6.61
CA GLU A 51 -24.75 -10.60 -7.49
C GLU A 51 -24.44 -10.15 -8.92
N VAL A 52 -23.93 -8.92 -9.11
CA VAL A 52 -23.66 -8.35 -10.44
C VAL A 52 -22.57 -9.11 -11.19
N ARG A 53 -21.57 -9.65 -10.49
CA ARG A 53 -20.46 -10.40 -11.09
C ARG A 53 -20.69 -11.91 -11.14
N GLU A 54 -21.82 -12.40 -10.65
CA GLU A 54 -22.11 -13.84 -10.52
C GLU A 54 -21.03 -14.61 -9.75
N ILE A 55 -20.49 -13.98 -8.70
CA ILE A 55 -19.45 -14.56 -7.82
C ILE A 55 -20.11 -14.87 -6.46
N PRO A 56 -20.34 -16.15 -6.10
CA PRO A 56 -21.09 -16.49 -4.88
C PRO A 56 -20.42 -16.06 -3.57
N ASN A 57 -19.08 -16.00 -3.55
CA ASN A 57 -18.33 -15.63 -2.36
C ASN A 57 -18.13 -14.11 -2.31
N LEU A 58 -18.59 -13.50 -1.21
CA LEU A 58 -18.49 -12.06 -0.97
C LEU A 58 -17.05 -11.53 -1.02
N TYR A 59 -16.12 -12.25 -0.40
CA TYR A 59 -14.72 -11.84 -0.39
C TYR A 59 -14.11 -11.96 -1.80
N ASP A 60 -14.43 -13.01 -2.56
CA ASP A 60 -14.00 -13.14 -3.96
C ASP A 60 -14.50 -12.00 -4.82
N ALA A 61 -15.75 -11.57 -4.63
CA ALA A 61 -16.30 -10.43 -5.33
C ALA A 61 -15.51 -9.15 -5.04
N MET A 62 -15.14 -8.92 -3.77
CA MET A 62 -14.29 -7.78 -3.39
C MET A 62 -12.87 -7.89 -3.96
N LEU A 63 -12.27 -9.07 -3.93
CA LEU A 63 -10.93 -9.32 -4.43
C LEU A 63 -10.82 -9.02 -5.93
N ASP A 64 -11.85 -9.40 -6.68
CA ASP A 64 -11.96 -9.20 -8.13
C ASP A 64 -11.97 -7.70 -8.55
N GLN A 65 -12.17 -6.77 -7.61
CA GLN A 65 -12.02 -5.31 -7.87
C GLN A 65 -10.55 -4.91 -8.06
N PHE A 66 -9.63 -5.62 -7.40
CA PHE A 66 -8.21 -5.29 -7.39
C PHE A 66 -7.42 -6.24 -8.30
N GLU A 67 -7.79 -7.51 -8.33
CA GLU A 67 -7.12 -8.53 -9.14
C GLU A 67 -8.17 -9.41 -9.85
N ARG A 68 -8.45 -9.08 -11.12
CA ARG A 68 -9.50 -9.74 -11.90
C ARG A 68 -9.22 -11.23 -12.06
N GLY A 69 -10.20 -12.07 -11.74
CA GLY A 69 -10.14 -13.52 -11.86
C GLY A 69 -9.48 -14.23 -10.68
N MET A 70 -8.90 -13.52 -9.72
CA MET A 70 -8.33 -14.12 -8.52
C MET A 70 -9.44 -14.48 -7.51
N ARG A 71 -9.31 -15.63 -6.85
CA ARG A 71 -10.22 -16.13 -5.81
C ARG A 71 -9.48 -16.50 -4.53
N ALA A 72 -10.17 -16.48 -3.40
CA ALA A 72 -9.66 -16.77 -2.07
C ALA A 72 -8.98 -18.14 -2.00
N VAL A 73 -9.46 -19.12 -2.75
CA VAL A 73 -8.86 -20.47 -2.84
C VAL A 73 -7.46 -20.43 -3.46
N GLN A 74 -7.28 -19.65 -4.53
CA GLN A 74 -5.98 -19.48 -5.19
C GLN A 74 -5.03 -18.71 -4.29
N VAL A 75 -5.53 -17.62 -3.69
CA VAL A 75 -4.80 -16.82 -2.70
C VAL A 75 -4.34 -17.70 -1.54
N SER A 76 -5.23 -18.50 -0.95
CA SER A 76 -4.92 -19.39 0.17
C SER A 76 -3.83 -20.39 -0.18
N LYS A 77 -3.89 -20.98 -1.39
CA LYS A 77 -2.86 -21.90 -1.88
C LYS A 77 -1.49 -21.20 -2.00
N ILE A 78 -1.43 -20.04 -2.64
CA ILE A 78 -0.19 -19.26 -2.79
C ILE A 78 0.38 -18.92 -1.42
N PHE A 79 -0.45 -18.43 -0.49
CA PHE A 79 0.01 -18.08 0.86
C PHE A 79 0.47 -19.29 1.68
N SER A 80 -0.17 -20.47 1.53
CA SER A 80 0.31 -21.68 2.20
C SER A 80 1.68 -22.10 1.69
N GLU A 81 1.88 -22.11 0.36
CA GLU A 81 3.16 -22.50 -0.25
C GLU A 81 4.27 -21.51 0.12
N LEU A 82 3.97 -20.21 0.10
CA LEU A 82 4.90 -19.16 0.54
C LEU A 82 5.22 -19.29 2.03
N ARG A 83 4.23 -19.52 2.90
CA ARG A 83 4.43 -19.68 4.35
C ARG A 83 5.37 -20.86 4.64
N ASP A 84 5.13 -22.01 4.00
CA ASP A 84 5.90 -23.24 4.23
C ASP A 84 7.38 -23.08 3.87
N LYS A 85 7.72 -22.17 2.95
CA LYS A 85 9.10 -21.91 2.52
C LYS A 85 9.73 -20.70 3.19
N LEU A 86 9.00 -19.59 3.26
CA LEU A 86 9.52 -18.32 3.75
C LEU A 86 9.67 -18.30 5.27
N VAL A 87 8.80 -18.95 6.05
CA VAL A 87 8.94 -18.96 7.52
C VAL A 87 10.24 -19.68 7.94
N PRO A 88 10.54 -20.91 7.48
CA PRO A 88 11.82 -21.53 7.79
C PRO A 88 13.03 -20.77 7.24
N LEU A 89 12.90 -20.16 6.06
CA LEU A 89 13.99 -19.34 5.48
C LEU A 89 14.26 -18.11 6.33
N ALA A 90 13.23 -17.39 6.76
CA ALA A 90 13.36 -16.21 7.61
C ALA A 90 14.03 -16.55 8.95
N ILE A 91 13.67 -17.68 9.58
CA ILE A 91 14.32 -18.16 10.80
C ILE A 91 15.82 -18.41 10.56
N LYS A 92 16.16 -19.15 9.50
CA LYS A 92 17.56 -19.43 9.14
C LYS A 92 18.36 -18.15 8.86
N CYS A 93 17.77 -17.20 8.13
CA CYS A 93 18.41 -15.92 7.85
C CYS A 93 18.63 -15.12 9.13
N ALA A 94 17.62 -15.04 10.01
CA ALA A 94 17.74 -14.33 11.29
C ALA A 94 18.84 -14.94 12.18
N GLU A 95 18.91 -16.27 12.28
CA GLU A 95 19.96 -16.97 13.00
C GLU A 95 21.34 -16.68 12.41
N ALA A 96 21.49 -16.81 11.08
CA ALA A 96 22.73 -16.53 10.36
C ALA A 96 23.17 -15.05 10.44
N SER A 97 22.22 -14.12 10.56
CA SER A 97 22.50 -12.69 10.61
C SER A 97 22.81 -12.15 12.00
N THR A 98 22.78 -12.99 13.05
CA THR A 98 22.94 -12.55 14.46
C THR A 98 24.21 -11.72 14.71
N ASN A 99 25.28 -11.97 13.96
CA ASN A 99 26.57 -11.30 14.13
C ASN A 99 26.94 -10.37 12.95
N ILE A 100 25.98 -10.05 12.07
CA ILE A 100 26.23 -9.09 10.99
C ILE A 100 26.19 -7.68 11.58
N ASP A 101 27.29 -6.94 11.42
CA ASP A 101 27.35 -5.53 11.82
C ASP A 101 26.49 -4.68 10.87
N THR A 102 25.38 -4.15 11.38
CA THR A 102 24.48 -3.25 10.64
C THR A 102 24.66 -1.78 11.01
N SER A 103 25.68 -1.42 11.80
CA SER A 103 25.91 -0.04 12.26
C SER A 103 26.04 0.99 11.14
N TYR A 104 26.37 0.54 9.93
CA TYR A 104 26.42 1.39 8.74
C TYR A 104 25.04 1.88 8.28
N LEU A 105 23.94 1.19 8.63
CA LEU A 105 22.58 1.61 8.31
C LEU A 105 22.12 2.83 9.14
N ASP A 106 22.71 3.02 10.32
CA ASP A 106 22.40 4.14 11.22
C ASP A 106 23.23 5.39 10.93
N LYS A 107 24.10 5.34 9.92
CA LYS A 107 24.91 6.50 9.53
C LYS A 107 24.01 7.59 8.96
N ILE A 108 24.24 8.81 9.44
CA ILE A 108 23.54 9.99 8.92
C ILE A 108 24.10 10.31 7.53
N VAL A 109 23.24 10.21 6.52
CA VAL A 109 23.50 10.70 5.17
C VAL A 109 22.75 12.02 5.01
N SER A 110 23.42 13.06 4.55
CA SER A 110 22.79 14.37 4.36
C SER A 110 21.62 14.25 3.37
N VAL A 111 20.52 14.98 3.60
CA VAL A 111 19.36 14.98 2.69
C VAL A 111 19.79 15.33 1.26
N GLU A 112 20.77 16.21 1.11
CA GLU A 112 21.33 16.59 -0.18
C GLU A 112 22.01 15.43 -0.90
N ASP A 113 22.77 14.61 -0.19
CA ASP A 113 23.39 13.42 -0.78
C ASP A 113 22.35 12.34 -1.08
N GLN A 114 21.30 12.20 -0.24
CA GLN A 114 20.18 11.31 -0.53
C GLN A 114 19.45 11.71 -1.81
N ARG A 115 19.23 13.01 -2.05
CA ARG A 115 18.60 13.53 -3.28
C ARG A 115 19.45 13.25 -4.52
N LYS A 116 20.77 13.43 -4.42
CA LYS A 116 21.69 13.09 -5.52
C LYS A 116 21.64 11.59 -5.83
N ILE A 117 21.67 10.73 -4.82
CA ILE A 117 21.54 9.28 -5.01
C ILE A 117 20.20 8.93 -5.67
N ALA A 118 19.09 9.51 -5.20
CA ALA A 118 17.77 9.26 -5.79
C ALA A 118 17.72 9.67 -7.27
N THR A 119 18.34 10.80 -7.62
CA THR A 119 18.48 11.31 -8.99
C THR A 119 19.35 10.39 -9.87
N ASP A 120 20.49 9.96 -9.35
CA ASP A 120 21.41 9.08 -10.08
C ASP A 120 20.73 7.74 -10.34
N LEU A 121 20.00 7.20 -9.37
CA LEU A 121 19.19 5.99 -9.51
C LEU A 121 18.05 6.17 -10.51
N SER A 122 17.32 7.29 -10.47
CA SER A 122 16.25 7.55 -11.45
C SER A 122 16.80 7.60 -12.87
N THR A 123 17.95 8.25 -13.06
CA THR A 123 18.63 8.30 -14.35
C THR A 123 19.08 6.91 -14.79
N LEU A 124 19.67 6.13 -13.87
CA LEU A 124 20.17 4.78 -14.15
C LEU A 124 19.05 3.82 -14.58
N VAL A 125 17.87 3.89 -13.94
CA VAL A 125 16.72 3.04 -14.31
C VAL A 125 15.93 3.58 -15.52
N GLY A 126 16.32 4.75 -16.05
CA GLY A 126 15.68 5.38 -17.20
C GLY A 126 14.35 6.08 -16.88
N TYR A 127 14.16 6.53 -15.64
CA TYR A 127 13.01 7.36 -15.28
C TYR A 127 13.22 8.79 -15.78
N ASP A 128 12.44 9.17 -16.79
CA ASP A 128 12.46 10.48 -17.43
C ASP A 128 11.94 11.56 -16.47
N THR A 129 12.86 12.38 -15.96
CA THR A 129 12.56 13.46 -15.00
C THR A 129 13.11 14.79 -15.50
N VAL A 130 12.56 15.89 -15.00
CA VAL A 130 12.90 17.29 -15.38
C VAL A 130 14.40 17.63 -15.28
N GLN A 131 15.23 16.79 -14.64
CA GLN A 131 16.65 17.07 -14.50
C GLN A 131 17.39 16.98 -15.85
N GLY A 132 17.89 18.14 -16.31
CA GLY A 132 18.60 18.28 -17.59
C GLY A 132 18.13 19.44 -18.46
N GLY A 133 17.14 20.23 -18.02
CA GLY A 133 16.62 21.36 -18.81
C GLY A 133 15.75 20.93 -20.00
N GLN A 134 15.25 19.69 -19.98
CA GLN A 134 14.30 19.21 -20.97
C GLN A 134 12.92 19.79 -20.66
N GLU A 135 12.37 20.55 -21.60
CA GLU A 135 11.05 21.18 -21.47
C GLU A 135 9.89 20.15 -21.47
N ASN A 136 10.17 18.88 -21.80
CA ASN A 136 9.20 17.78 -21.94
C ASN A 136 9.63 16.53 -21.16
N ALA A 137 9.79 16.62 -19.83
CA ALA A 137 10.03 15.43 -19.02
C ALA A 137 8.72 14.72 -18.65
N GLY A 138 8.74 13.38 -18.67
CA GLY A 138 7.60 12.52 -18.31
C GLY A 138 7.32 12.38 -16.81
N GLY A 139 7.99 13.13 -15.94
CA GLY A 139 7.83 12.98 -14.49
C GLY A 139 8.72 13.83 -13.58
N ARG A 140 8.54 13.66 -12.26
CA ARG A 140 9.31 14.33 -11.19
C ARG A 140 9.34 13.52 -9.88
N ILE A 141 10.33 13.82 -9.04
CA ILE A 141 10.49 13.27 -7.69
C ILE A 141 10.28 14.39 -6.65
N ASP A 142 9.38 14.17 -5.69
CA ASP A 142 9.05 15.14 -4.62
C ASP A 142 9.07 14.50 -3.21
N GLU A 143 9.10 15.31 -2.16
CA GLU A 143 9.09 14.83 -0.77
C GLU A 143 7.69 14.85 -0.14
N VAL A 144 7.31 13.77 0.54
CA VAL A 144 6.04 13.61 1.27
C VAL A 144 6.22 12.74 2.52
N GLU A 145 5.22 12.75 3.41
CA GLU A 145 5.25 11.92 4.62
C GLU A 145 5.11 10.41 4.34
N HIS A 146 4.41 10.03 3.28
CA HIS A 146 4.16 8.63 2.89
C HIS A 146 4.41 8.45 1.39
N PRO A 147 5.56 7.90 0.98
CA PRO A 147 5.92 7.72 -0.44
C PRO A 147 4.85 6.98 -1.25
N PHE A 148 4.57 7.50 -2.45
CA PHE A 148 3.67 6.91 -3.44
C PHE A 148 4.08 7.33 -4.86
N THR A 149 3.58 6.59 -5.84
CA THR A 149 3.63 6.96 -7.26
C THR A 149 2.22 7.28 -7.74
N THR A 150 2.07 8.40 -8.44
CA THR A 150 0.81 8.84 -9.06
C THR A 150 1.09 9.42 -10.43
N GLY A 151 0.05 9.67 -11.23
CA GLY A 151 0.20 10.40 -12.47
C GLY A 151 -0.59 9.81 -13.63
N TYR A 152 -0.21 10.21 -14.83
CA TYR A 152 -0.72 9.70 -16.09
C TYR A 152 0.43 9.26 -17.01
N TYR A 153 0.14 8.74 -18.20
CA TYR A 153 1.16 8.13 -19.06
C TYR A 153 2.27 9.11 -19.50
N ASP A 154 2.01 10.42 -19.47
CA ASP A 154 2.89 11.51 -19.87
C ASP A 154 3.37 12.40 -18.69
N ASP A 155 2.90 12.14 -17.46
CA ASP A 155 3.34 12.81 -16.23
C ASP A 155 3.20 11.83 -15.06
N VAL A 156 4.25 11.06 -14.79
CA VAL A 156 4.36 10.13 -13.67
C VAL A 156 5.17 10.79 -12.56
N ARG A 157 4.63 10.89 -11.36
CA ARG A 157 5.26 11.53 -10.19
C ARG A 157 5.54 10.51 -9.11
N ILE A 158 6.81 10.41 -8.71
CA ILE A 158 7.25 9.59 -7.60
C ILE A 158 7.47 10.51 -6.40
N THR A 159 7.13 10.04 -5.21
CA THR A 159 7.41 10.78 -3.99
C THR A 159 8.27 9.96 -3.04
N VAL A 160 9.13 10.62 -2.27
CA VAL A 160 10.09 10.03 -1.32
C VAL A 160 9.94 10.68 0.06
N LYS A 161 10.61 10.13 1.08
CA LYS A 161 10.68 10.68 2.44
C LYS A 161 12.12 10.68 2.91
#